data_AF-A0A136KSR2-F1
#
_entry.id   AF-A0A136KSR2-F1
#
_cell.length_a   1.000
_cell.length_b   1.000
_cell.length_c   1.000
_cell.angle_alpha   90.00
_cell.angle_beta   90.00
_cell.angle_gamma   90.00
#
_symmetry.space_group_name_H-M   'P 1'
#
loop_
_entity.id
_entity.type
_entity.pdbx_description
1 polymer ?
#
loop_
_entity_poly.entity_id
_entity_poly.type
_entity_poly.pdbx_seq_one_letter_code
_entity_poly.pdbx_strand_id
1 'polypeptide(L)' 'MAEGLFDNRYRYDYIYPRGRSGETLRAVDIHENDRLVVIKRPAPQDAPPIRAGQGS' A
#
# COMPACT_ATOMS: atom_id res chain seq x y z
N MET A 1 10.26 14.11 -0.11
CA MET A 1 9.83 13.06 0.84
C MET A 1 8.37 12.82 0.53
N ALA A 2 8.01 11.64 0.04
CA ALA A 2 6.64 11.38 -0.41
C ALA A 2 5.79 11.05 0.82
N GLU A 3 4.92 11.98 1.22
CA GLU A 3 3.95 11.75 2.28
C GLU A 3 2.57 11.50 1.67
N GLY A 4 1.84 10.52 2.19
CA GLY A 4 0.47 10.24 1.75
C GLY A 4 -0.24 9.22 2.63
N LEU A 5 -1.47 8.89 2.25
CA LEU A 5 -2.33 7.96 2.98
C LEU A 5 -2.60 6.71 2.13
N PHE A 6 -2.52 5.53 2.74
CA PHE A 6 -2.89 4.25 2.15
C PHE A 6 -4.08 3.66 2.92
N ASP A 7 -5.08 3.19 2.17
CA ASP A 7 -6.29 2.56 2.70
C ASP A 7 -7.00 3.38 3.80
N ASN A 8 -6.88 4.71 3.70
CA ASN A 8 -7.40 5.67 4.68
C ASN A 8 -6.99 5.44 6.15
N ARG A 9 -5.92 4.66 6.40
CA ARG A 9 -5.46 4.28 7.75
C ARG A 9 -3.95 4.41 7.93
N TYR A 10 -3.18 4.14 6.89
CA TYR A 10 -1.74 4.09 7.01
C TYR A 10 -1.12 5.32 6.39
N ARG A 11 -0.53 6.17 7.22
CA ARG A 11 0.21 7.35 6.76
C ARG A 11 1.64 6.92 6.44
N TYR A 12 2.04 7.04 5.18
CA TYR A 12 3.40 6.72 4.74
C TYR A 12 4.22 7.98 4.52
N ASP A 13 5.52 7.90 4.81
CA ASP A 13 6.47 9.00 4.68
C ASP A 13 7.67 8.67 3.76
N TYR A 14 7.79 7.39 3.39
CA TYR A 14 8.86 6.90 2.54
C TYR A 14 8.39 5.76 1.65
N ILE A 15 8.73 5.88 0.36
CA ILE A 15 8.54 4.84 -0.65
C ILE A 15 9.92 4.26 -0.94
N TYR A 16 10.11 2.98 -0.63
CA TYR A 16 11.33 2.27 -1.00
C TYR A 16 11.43 2.15 -2.53
N PRO A 17 12.66 2.08 -3.10
CA PRO A 17 12.84 1.93 -4.53
C PRO A 17 12.00 0.80 -5.11
N ARG A 18 11.24 1.12 -6.16
CA ARG A 18 10.32 0.18 -6.81
C ARG A 18 11.10 -0.93 -7.53
N GLY A 19 10.76 -2.18 -7.23
CA GLY A 19 11.21 -3.34 -7.99
C GLY A 19 10.18 -3.75 -9.05
N ARG A 20 10.48 -4.81 -9.81
CA ARG A 20 9.54 -5.37 -10.81
C ARG A 20 8.20 -5.77 -10.20
N SER A 21 8.20 -6.28 -8.96
CA SER A 21 7.03 -6.81 -8.27
C SER A 21 6.17 -5.77 -7.55
N GLY A 22 6.50 -4.48 -7.66
CA GLY A 22 5.75 -3.39 -7.03
C GLY A 22 6.56 -2.56 -6.05
N GLU A 23 5.85 -1.91 -5.14
CA GLU A 23 6.38 -0.89 -4.24
C GLU A 23 6.27 -1.33 -2.77
N THR A 24 7.20 -0.84 -1.95
CA THR A 24 7.16 -1.02 -0.51
C THR A 24 7.12 0.35 0.16
N LEU A 25 6.23 0.53 1.12
CA LEU A 25 6.03 1.79 1.84
C LEU A 25 6.45 1.59 3.30
N ARG A 26 7.16 2.58 3.86
CA ARG A 26 7.26 2.75 5.32
C ARG A 26 6.09 3.62 5.76
N ALA A 27 5.31 3.13 6.72
CA ALA A 27 4.14 3.82 7.21
C ALA A 27 3.96 3.66 8.72
N VAL A 28 3.03 4.44 9.27
CA VAL A 28 2.47 4.27 10.61
C VAL A 28 0.98 3.97 10.50
N ASP A 29 0.48 3.14 11.41
CA ASP A 29 -0.95 2.90 11.60
C ASP A 29 -1.54 3.99 12.52
N ILE A 30 -2.32 4.91 11.95
CA ILE A 30 -2.86 6.06 12.68
C ILE A 30 -3.98 5.66 13.66
N HIS A 31 -4.49 4.44 13.57
CA HIS A 31 -5.49 3.91 14.51
C HIS A 31 -4.86 3.07 15.62
N GLU A 32 -3.56 2.74 15.50
CA GLU A 32 -2.82 1.94 16.48
C GLU A 32 -1.61 2.71 17.02
N ASN A 33 -1.87 3.89 17.61
CA ASN A 33 -0.85 4.71 18.28
C ASN A 33 0.41 4.97 17.43
N ASP A 34 0.21 5.28 16.15
CA ASP A 34 1.28 5.47 15.16
C ASP A 34 2.27 4.29 15.08
N ARG A 35 1.80 3.05 15.27
CA ARG A 35 2.63 1.85 15.16
C ARG A 35 3.29 1.77 13.78
N LEU A 36 4.61 1.62 13.76
CA LEU A 36 5.38 1.45 12.52
C LEU A 36 5.01 0.14 11.81
N VAL A 37 4.74 0.25 10.52
CA VAL A 37 4.41 -0.87 9.63
C VAL A 37 5.10 -0.73 8.27
N VAL A 38 5.17 -1.84 7.55
CA VAL A 38 5.68 -1.91 6.17
C VAL A 38 4.57 -2.45 5.28
N ILE A 39 4.23 -1.72 4.21
CA ILE A 39 3.15 -2.08 3.29
C ILE A 39 3.75 -2.50 1.95
N LYS A 40 3.39 -3.70 1.48
CA LYS A 40 3.75 -4.18 0.13
C LYS A 40 2.58 -3.92 -0.82
N ARG A 41 2.79 -3.09 -1.84
CA ARG A 41 1.84 -2.89 -2.94
C ARG A 41 2.32 -3.66 -4.18
N PRO A 42 1.67 -4.76 -4.57
CA PRO A 42 2.02 -5.50 -5.78
C PRO A 42 1.97 -4.59 -7.02
N ALA A 43 2.81 -4.86 -8.01
CA ALA A 43 2.66 -4.24 -9.32
C ALA A 43 1.26 -4.57 -9.88
N PRO A 44 0.63 -3.69 -10.68
CA PRO A 44 -0.71 -3.93 -11.22
C PRO A 44 -0.87 -5.27 -11.95
N GLN A 45 0.18 -5.74 -12.62
CA GLN A 45 0.23 -7.03 -13.30
C GLN A 45 0.25 -8.25 -12.37
N ASP A 46 0.70 -8.05 -11.12
CA ASP A 46 0.81 -9.09 -10.08
C ASP A 46 -0.36 -9.01 -9.09
N ALA A 47 -1.22 -7.99 -9.19
CA ALA A 47 -2.44 -7.92 -8.42
C ALA A 47 -3.38 -9.04 -8.89
N PRO A 48 -4.05 -9.76 -7.96
CA PRO A 48 -5.07 -10.71 -8.36
C PRO A 48 -6.11 -9.99 -9.22
N PRO A 49 -6.64 -10.62 -10.29
CA PRO A 49 -7.70 -10.02 -11.08
C PRO A 49 -8.82 -9.61 -10.12
N ILE A 50 -9.14 -8.31 -10.09
CA ILE A 50 -10.29 -7.82 -9.34
C ILE A 50 -11.47 -8.62 -9.87
N ARG A 51 -12.13 -9.42 -9.02
CA ARG A 51 -13.42 -10.00 -9.36
C ARG A 51 -14.41 -8.84 -9.46
N ALA A 52 -14.41 -8.15 -10.59
CA ALA A 52 -15.53 -7.32 -11.00
C ALA A 52 -16.72 -8.28 -11.03
N GLY A 53 -17.69 -8.05 -10.15
CA GLY A 53 -18.90 -8.85 -10.11
C GLY A 53 -19.56 -8.84 -11.47
N GLN A 54 -19.43 -9.94 -12.21
CA GLN A 54 -20.47 -10.37 -13.13
C GLN A 54 -21.64 -10.82 -12.26
N GLY A 55 -22.45 -9.85 -11.85
CA GLY A 55 -23.82 -10.05 -11.44
C GLY A 55 -24.68 -9.34 -12.47
N SER A 56 -25.18 -10.12 -13.42
CA SER A 56 -26.26 -9.77 -14.33
C SER A 56 -27.52 -9.33 -13.58
#